data_AF-A0A9E5RBV5-F1
#
_entry.id   AF-A0A9E5RBV5-F1
#
_cell.length_a   1.000
_cell.length_b   1.000
_cell.length_c   1.000
_cell.angle_alpha   90.00
_cell.angle_beta   90.00
_cell.angle_gamma   90.00
#
_symmetry.space_group_name_H-M   'P 1'
#
loop_
_entity.id
_entity.type
_entity.pdbx_description
1 polymer ?
#
loop_
_entity_poly.entity_id
_entity_poly.type
_entity_poly.pdbx_seq_one_letter_code
_entity_poly.pdbx_strand_id
1 'polypeptide(L)'
;MTIQDLANEVLKAMTHGTRDNGDKFKALRDESPDWMQDLCQDAHARMLPDDHKYEFIFEALNALSDYDSEDDARDSIEADIYTSDLTAWLSSSNTRMEYVNEGVREFGIDADNFDLSSALQVGQLTEKREVFESVLNSLQNRLDEVEAA
;
A
#
# COMPACT_ATOMS: atom_id res chain seq x y z
N MET A 1 12.27 2.11 -20.41
CA MET A 1 11.10 1.83 -19.57
C MET A 1 11.53 0.78 -18.59
N THR A 2 11.45 1.09 -17.31
CA THR A 2 11.72 0.17 -16.20
C THR A 2 10.56 0.25 -15.21
N ILE A 3 10.57 -0.60 -14.19
CA ILE A 3 9.64 -0.48 -13.06
C ILE A 3 9.77 0.89 -12.39
N GLN A 4 10.98 1.40 -12.19
CA GLN A 4 11.21 2.75 -11.66
C GLN A 4 10.59 3.84 -12.54
N ASP A 5 10.71 3.72 -13.87
CA ASP A 5 10.11 4.69 -14.81
C ASP A 5 8.58 4.71 -14.68
N LEU A 6 7.95 3.52 -14.66
CA LEU A 6 6.49 3.38 -14.53
C LEU A 6 5.99 3.82 -13.16
N ALA A 7 6.69 3.46 -12.07
CA ALA A 7 6.36 3.91 -10.72
C ALA A 7 6.37 5.45 -10.63
N ASN A 8 7.38 6.09 -11.20
CA ASN A 8 7.48 7.54 -11.32
C ASN A 8 6.36 8.15 -12.19
N GLU A 9 5.90 7.45 -13.22
CA GLU A 9 4.77 7.87 -14.04
C GLU A 9 3.47 7.90 -13.22
N VAL A 10 3.19 6.83 -12.47
CA VAL A 10 2.02 6.77 -11.58
C VAL A 10 2.11 7.83 -10.48
N LEU A 11 3.28 7.99 -9.83
CA LEU A 11 3.48 9.03 -8.81
C LEU A 11 3.18 10.44 -9.33
N LYS A 12 3.53 10.74 -10.59
CA LYS A 12 3.19 12.03 -11.22
C LYS A 12 1.70 12.19 -11.48
N ALA A 13 0.96 11.09 -11.65
CA ALA A 13 -0.49 11.07 -11.80
C ALA A 13 -1.22 11.11 -10.45
N MET A 14 -0.55 10.82 -9.34
CA MET A 14 -1.11 10.97 -7.99
C MET A 14 -1.30 12.45 -7.63
N THR A 15 -2.29 12.72 -6.79
CA THR A 15 -2.62 14.04 -6.27
C THR A 15 -2.79 14.01 -4.76
N HIS A 16 -2.60 15.18 -4.15
CA HIS A 16 -2.81 15.43 -2.74
C HIS A 16 -3.91 16.47 -2.59
N GLY A 17 -4.88 16.18 -1.73
CA GLY A 17 -6.00 17.08 -1.46
C GLY A 17 -6.14 17.39 0.02
N THR A 18 -7.09 18.27 0.32
CA THR A 18 -7.52 18.57 1.69
C THR A 18 -9.04 18.65 1.69
N ARG A 19 -9.69 17.88 2.55
CA ARG A 19 -11.14 17.91 2.74
C ARG A 19 -11.55 19.14 3.54
N ASP A 20 -12.84 19.47 3.52
CA ASP A 20 -13.40 20.61 4.26
C ASP A 20 -13.15 20.52 5.78
N ASN A 21 -13.01 19.31 6.31
CA ASN A 21 -12.70 19.06 7.73
C ASN A 21 -11.20 19.19 8.06
N GLY A 22 -10.34 19.48 7.08
CA GLY A 22 -8.89 19.63 7.23
C GLY A 22 -8.09 18.36 6.97
N ASP A 23 -8.73 17.21 6.82
CA ASP A 23 -8.05 15.94 6.57
C ASP A 23 -7.35 15.95 5.21
N LYS A 24 -6.13 15.42 5.19
CA LYS A 24 -5.35 15.25 3.96
C LYS A 24 -5.68 13.90 3.34
N PHE A 25 -5.67 13.85 2.01
CA PHE A 25 -5.85 12.60 1.29
C PHE A 25 -4.96 12.55 0.06
N LYS A 26 -4.68 11.32 -0.37
CA LYS A 26 -4.06 11.01 -1.66
C LYS A 26 -5.08 10.34 -2.55
N ALA A 27 -4.98 10.59 -3.85
CA ALA A 27 -5.81 9.95 -4.85
C ALA A 27 -5.08 9.92 -6.20
N LEU A 28 -5.55 9.09 -7.11
CA LEU A 28 -5.18 9.20 -8.52
C LEU A 28 -5.94 10.38 -9.14
N ARG A 29 -5.31 11.16 -10.02
CA ARG A 29 -6.00 12.26 -10.71
C ARG A 29 -7.11 11.73 -11.62
N ASP A 30 -8.17 12.51 -11.75
CA ASP A 30 -9.17 12.33 -12.79
C ASP A 30 -8.50 12.29 -14.17
N GLU A 31 -9.04 11.48 -15.08
CA GLU A 31 -8.53 11.28 -16.45
C GLU A 31 -7.14 10.62 -16.53
N SER A 32 -6.63 10.04 -15.43
CA SER A 32 -5.45 9.19 -15.49
C SER A 32 -5.70 7.95 -16.38
N PRO A 33 -4.67 7.44 -17.08
CA PRO A 33 -4.79 6.26 -17.93
C PRO A 33 -5.46 5.08 -17.23
N ASP A 34 -6.28 4.32 -17.96
CA ASP A 34 -7.07 3.21 -17.42
C ASP A 34 -6.20 2.20 -16.65
N TRP A 35 -5.00 1.88 -17.15
CA TRP A 35 -4.09 0.95 -16.48
C TRP A 35 -3.64 1.42 -15.08
N MET A 36 -3.59 2.73 -14.83
CA MET A 36 -3.29 3.27 -13.50
C MET A 36 -4.50 3.17 -12.57
N GLN A 37 -5.71 3.27 -13.13
CA GLN A 37 -6.95 3.03 -12.38
C GLN A 37 -7.05 1.56 -11.97
N ASP A 38 -6.76 0.65 -12.91
CA ASP A 38 -6.72 -0.79 -12.66
C ASP A 38 -5.68 -1.14 -11.58
N LEU A 39 -4.46 -0.57 -11.65
CA LEU A 39 -3.43 -0.71 -10.60
C LEU A 39 -3.96 -0.28 -9.23
N CYS A 40 -4.60 0.89 -9.15
CA CYS A 40 -5.17 1.36 -7.89
C CYS A 40 -6.29 0.44 -7.40
N GLN A 41 -7.17 -0.01 -8.30
CA GLN A 41 -8.28 -0.89 -7.97
C GLN A 41 -7.78 -2.25 -7.45
N ASP A 42 -6.81 -2.86 -8.12
CA ASP A 42 -6.22 -4.14 -7.72
C ASP A 42 -5.56 -4.04 -6.35
N ALA A 43 -4.84 -2.94 -6.08
CA ALA A 43 -4.21 -2.69 -4.77
C ALA A 43 -5.23 -2.46 -3.63
N HIS A 44 -6.44 -1.97 -3.96
CA HIS A 44 -7.55 -1.91 -3.00
C HIS A 44 -8.22 -3.28 -2.79
N ALA A 45 -7.92 -4.27 -3.64
CA ALA A 45 -8.48 -5.61 -3.61
C ALA A 45 -10.03 -5.59 -3.58
N ARG A 46 -10.64 -6.00 -2.46
CA ARG A 46 -12.10 -5.99 -2.29
C ARG A 46 -12.62 -4.79 -1.49
N MET A 47 -11.74 -3.86 -1.13
CA MET A 47 -12.11 -2.65 -0.41
C MET A 47 -12.57 -1.57 -1.40
N LEU A 48 -13.51 -0.75 -0.95
CA LEU A 48 -13.82 0.51 -1.65
C LEU A 48 -12.61 1.45 -1.56
N PRO A 49 -12.55 2.50 -2.41
CA PRO A 49 -11.51 3.52 -2.31
C PRO A 49 -11.31 4.00 -0.87
N ASP A 50 -10.09 3.88 -0.36
CA ASP A 50 -9.74 4.07 1.04
C ASP A 50 -8.42 4.84 1.15
N ASP A 51 -8.37 5.81 2.06
CA ASP A 51 -7.23 6.71 2.18
C ASP A 51 -5.94 5.99 2.57
N HIS A 52 -6.02 4.95 3.43
CA HIS A 52 -4.84 4.18 3.80
C HIS A 52 -4.37 3.31 2.64
N LYS A 53 -5.27 2.73 1.85
CA LYS A 53 -4.89 2.00 0.63
C LYS A 53 -4.17 2.94 -0.36
N TYR A 54 -4.65 4.16 -0.57
CA TYR A 54 -3.92 5.15 -1.38
C TYR A 54 -2.58 5.57 -0.78
N GLU A 55 -2.50 5.69 0.55
CA GLU A 55 -1.23 5.95 1.24
C GLU A 55 -0.23 4.82 0.99
N PHE A 56 -0.66 3.56 1.13
CA PHE A 56 0.20 2.38 0.94
C PHE A 56 0.61 2.20 -0.52
N ILE A 57 -0.27 2.50 -1.48
CA ILE A 57 0.09 2.55 -2.91
C ILE A 57 1.19 3.60 -3.13
N PHE A 58 1.03 4.79 -2.54
CA PHE A 58 2.03 5.84 -2.65
C PHE A 58 3.37 5.42 -2.01
N GLU A 59 3.36 4.82 -0.83
CA GLU A 59 4.55 4.26 -0.18
C GLU A 59 5.24 3.22 -1.07
N ALA A 60 4.50 2.26 -1.60
CA ALA A 60 5.02 1.22 -2.49
C ALA A 60 5.63 1.81 -3.77
N LEU A 61 4.97 2.79 -4.40
CA LEU A 61 5.48 3.45 -5.59
C LEU A 61 6.77 4.22 -5.33
N ASN A 62 6.91 4.90 -4.18
CA ASN A 62 8.17 5.57 -3.83
C ASN A 62 9.28 4.55 -3.55
N ALA A 63 8.98 3.47 -2.82
CA ALA A 63 9.96 2.41 -2.60
C ALA A 63 10.45 1.81 -3.94
N LEU A 64 9.53 1.52 -4.86
CA LEU A 64 9.87 1.01 -6.18
C LEU A 64 10.56 2.03 -7.08
N SER A 65 10.44 3.34 -6.83
CA SER A 65 11.18 4.37 -7.57
C SER A 65 12.56 4.65 -7.02
N ASP A 66 12.75 4.49 -5.70
CA ASP A 66 13.94 4.95 -4.98
C ASP A 66 15.00 3.86 -4.83
N TYR A 67 14.61 2.58 -4.92
CA TYR A 67 15.52 1.45 -4.79
C TYR A 67 15.84 0.79 -6.13
N ASP A 68 17.07 0.29 -6.26
CA ASP A 68 17.57 -0.35 -7.47
C ASP A 68 17.05 -1.79 -7.66
N SER A 69 16.61 -2.43 -6.57
CA SER A 69 16.06 -3.80 -6.59
C SER A 69 14.68 -3.87 -5.95
N GLU A 70 13.83 -4.75 -6.49
CA GLU A 70 12.49 -5.02 -5.96
C GLU A 70 12.53 -5.60 -4.54
N ASP A 71 13.58 -6.36 -4.24
CA ASP A 71 13.79 -6.94 -2.91
C ASP A 71 14.11 -5.88 -1.87
N ASP A 72 15.02 -4.94 -2.18
CA ASP A 72 15.34 -3.83 -1.27
C ASP A 72 14.12 -2.89 -1.09
N ALA A 73 13.37 -2.65 -2.17
CA ALA A 73 12.13 -1.88 -2.11
C ALA A 73 11.10 -2.55 -1.18
N ARG A 74 10.93 -3.88 -1.29
CA ARG A 74 10.01 -4.66 -0.45
C ARG A 74 10.42 -4.63 1.02
N ASP A 75 11.72 -4.78 1.29
CA ASP A 75 12.28 -4.80 2.64
C ASP A 75 12.21 -3.41 3.31
N SER A 76 12.08 -2.34 2.53
CA SER A 76 11.89 -0.97 3.04
C SER A 76 10.49 -0.69 3.60
N ILE A 77 9.51 -1.56 3.34
CA ILE A 77 8.13 -1.39 3.79
C ILE A 77 8.02 -1.69 5.29
N GLU A 78 7.59 -0.69 6.05
CA GLU A 78 7.48 -0.75 7.51
C GLU A 78 6.08 -0.34 7.99
N ALA A 79 5.67 -0.89 9.14
CA ALA A 79 4.47 -0.46 9.85
C ALA A 79 4.68 0.89 10.54
N ASP A 80 3.59 1.58 10.81
CA ASP A 80 3.60 2.84 11.53
C ASP A 80 4.05 2.63 12.98
N ILE A 81 4.85 3.56 13.49
CA ILE A 81 5.42 3.47 14.84
C ILE A 81 4.47 3.99 15.92
N TYR A 82 3.55 4.90 15.57
CA TYR A 82 2.65 5.52 16.53
C TYR A 82 1.36 4.73 16.66
N THR A 83 1.01 4.37 17.89
CA THR A 83 -0.24 3.65 18.20
C THR A 83 -1.49 4.41 17.74
N SER A 84 -1.46 5.75 17.69
CA SER A 84 -2.55 6.55 17.15
C SER A 84 -2.82 6.23 15.68
N ASP A 85 -1.78 6.05 14.89
CA ASP A 85 -1.88 5.85 13.44
C ASP A 85 -2.31 4.42 13.15
N LEU A 86 -1.75 3.46 13.89
CA LEU A 86 -2.16 2.05 13.86
C LEU A 86 -3.64 1.85 14.24
N THR A 87 -4.10 2.54 15.29
CA THR A 87 -5.51 2.42 15.71
C THR A 87 -6.46 3.16 14.78
N ALA A 88 -6.04 4.29 14.19
CA ALA A 88 -6.79 4.96 13.13
C ALA A 88 -6.95 4.04 11.90
N TRP A 89 -5.85 3.44 11.43
CA TRP A 89 -5.84 2.43 10.36
C TRP A 89 -6.80 1.27 10.63
N LEU A 90 -6.70 0.63 11.81
CA LEU A 90 -7.60 -0.48 12.14
C LEU A 90 -9.07 -0.04 12.14
N SER A 91 -9.37 1.15 12.65
CA SER A 91 -10.74 1.62 12.82
C SER A 91 -11.43 2.02 11.51
N SER A 92 -10.68 2.31 10.45
CA SER A 92 -11.23 2.75 9.17
C SER A 92 -11.83 1.61 8.33
N SER A 93 -11.54 0.35 8.65
CA SER A 93 -12.25 -0.80 8.06
C SER A 93 -12.21 -2.05 8.94
N ASN A 94 -13.38 -2.67 9.12
CA ASN A 94 -13.47 -3.94 9.86
C ASN A 94 -12.70 -5.10 9.19
N THR A 95 -12.46 -5.03 7.88
CA THR A 95 -11.65 -6.03 7.17
C THR A 95 -10.23 -6.11 7.72
N ARG A 96 -9.70 -5.03 8.30
CA ARG A 96 -8.32 -4.97 8.82
C ARG A 96 -8.07 -5.86 10.03
N MET A 97 -9.14 -6.31 10.70
CA MET A 97 -9.02 -7.38 11.70
C MET A 97 -8.47 -8.67 11.09
N GLU A 98 -8.75 -8.95 9.82
CA GLU A 98 -8.23 -10.13 9.12
C GLU A 98 -6.71 -10.05 8.96
N TYR A 99 -6.18 -8.88 8.55
CA TYR A 99 -4.73 -8.66 8.47
C TYR A 99 -4.05 -8.78 9.83
N VAL A 100 -4.64 -8.24 10.90
CA VAL A 100 -4.12 -8.42 12.27
C VAL A 100 -4.08 -9.90 12.65
N ASN A 101 -5.15 -10.65 12.39
CA ASN A 101 -5.21 -12.08 12.68
C ASN A 101 -4.21 -12.89 11.85
N GLU A 102 -3.93 -12.47 10.62
CA GLU A 102 -2.90 -13.07 9.77
C GLU A 102 -1.50 -12.78 10.28
N GLY A 103 -1.14 -11.50 10.48
CA GLY A 103 0.15 -11.10 11.01
C GLY A 103 0.46 -11.75 12.36
N VAL A 104 -0.50 -11.80 13.30
CA VAL A 104 -0.32 -12.48 14.60
C VAL A 104 0.03 -13.97 14.41
N ARG A 105 -0.61 -14.66 13.46
CA ARG A 105 -0.32 -16.08 13.18
C ARG A 105 1.03 -16.26 12.51
N GLU A 106 1.34 -15.45 11.50
CA GLU A 106 2.58 -15.59 10.73
C GLU A 106 3.83 -15.24 11.54
N PHE A 107 3.73 -14.21 12.39
CA PHE A 107 4.82 -13.77 13.25
C PHE A 107 4.86 -14.51 14.60
N GLY A 108 3.95 -15.45 14.83
CA GLY A 108 3.95 -16.31 16.02
C GLY A 108 3.68 -15.57 17.33
N ILE A 109 2.87 -14.51 17.30
CA ILE A 109 2.47 -13.79 18.52
C ILE A 109 1.47 -14.66 19.29
N ASP A 110 1.89 -15.14 20.46
CA ASP A 110 1.06 -15.97 21.34
C ASP A 110 0.41 -15.16 22.48
N ALA A 111 -0.50 -15.82 23.21
CA ALA A 111 -1.22 -15.19 24.31
C ALA A 111 -0.33 -14.84 25.51
N ASP A 112 0.80 -15.53 25.69
CA ASP A 112 1.71 -15.33 26.82
C ASP A 112 2.59 -14.09 26.63
N ASN A 113 2.85 -13.70 25.37
CA ASN A 113 3.66 -12.54 25.01
C ASN A 113 2.88 -11.50 24.18
N PHE A 114 1.55 -11.49 24.31
CA PHE A 114 0.70 -10.60 23.52
C PHE A 114 0.92 -9.13 23.90
N ASP A 115 1.35 -8.34 22.91
CA ASP A 115 1.34 -6.88 22.96
C ASP A 115 0.45 -6.35 21.83
N LEU A 116 -0.52 -5.51 22.18
CA LEU A 116 -1.47 -4.98 21.21
C LEU A 116 -0.78 -4.15 20.12
N SER A 117 0.23 -3.34 20.48
CA SER A 117 0.91 -2.50 19.49
C SER A 117 1.66 -3.36 18.48
N SER A 118 2.34 -4.41 18.94
CA SER A 118 3.03 -5.39 18.11
C SER A 118 2.05 -6.13 17.20
N ALA A 119 0.89 -6.55 17.71
CA ALA A 119 -0.17 -7.19 16.91
C ALA A 119 -0.69 -6.27 15.80
N LEU A 120 -0.91 -4.98 16.11
CA LEU A 120 -1.33 -4.00 15.11
C LEU A 120 -0.24 -3.71 14.08
N GLN A 121 1.02 -3.62 14.49
CA GLN A 121 2.15 -3.41 13.58
C GLN A 121 2.29 -4.54 12.58
N VAL A 122 2.27 -5.81 13.03
CA VAL A 122 2.36 -6.94 12.10
C VAL A 122 1.15 -7.00 11.18
N GLY A 123 -0.05 -6.65 11.67
CA GLY A 123 -1.24 -6.58 10.84
C GLY A 123 -1.15 -5.52 9.75
N GLN A 124 -0.74 -4.30 10.10
CA GLN A 124 -0.58 -3.23 9.11
C GLN A 124 0.54 -3.55 8.12
N LEU A 125 1.66 -4.14 8.59
CA LEU A 125 2.74 -4.58 7.71
C LEU A 125 2.26 -5.63 6.71
N THR A 126 1.39 -6.58 7.13
CA THR A 126 0.77 -7.54 6.22
C THR A 126 -0.04 -6.85 5.13
N GLU A 127 -0.90 -5.86 5.46
CA GLU A 127 -1.66 -5.12 4.44
C GLU A 127 -0.73 -4.29 3.52
N LYS A 128 0.27 -3.60 4.08
CA LYS A 128 1.22 -2.80 3.30
C LYS A 128 2.00 -3.67 2.31
N ARG A 129 2.43 -4.87 2.72
CA ARG A 129 3.11 -5.84 1.84
C ARG A 129 2.18 -6.39 0.76
N GLU A 130 0.93 -6.70 1.07
CA GLU A 130 -0.06 -7.08 0.06
C GLU A 130 -0.23 -5.99 -1.01
N VAL A 131 -0.37 -4.73 -0.58
CA VAL A 131 -0.46 -3.58 -1.48
C VAL A 131 0.81 -3.44 -2.32
N PHE A 132 1.99 -3.55 -1.71
CA PHE A 132 3.28 -3.51 -2.42
C PHE A 132 3.34 -4.56 -3.53
N GLU A 133 3.01 -5.82 -3.23
CA GLU A 133 3.02 -6.88 -4.24
C GLU A 133 2.00 -6.62 -5.35
N SER A 134 0.81 -6.13 -5.01
CA SER A 134 -0.20 -5.79 -6.02
C SER A 134 0.27 -4.67 -6.96
N VAL A 135 0.91 -3.62 -6.41
CA VAL A 135 1.49 -2.53 -7.19
C VAL A 135 2.63 -3.04 -8.07
N LEU A 136 3.56 -3.81 -7.53
CA LEU A 136 4.69 -4.38 -8.28
C LEU A 136 4.20 -5.24 -9.45
N ASN A 137 3.28 -6.17 -9.19
CA ASN A 137 2.71 -7.02 -10.23
C ASN A 137 2.01 -6.20 -11.33
N SER A 138 1.29 -5.15 -10.97
CA SER A 138 0.62 -4.27 -11.94
C SER A 138 1.64 -3.54 -12.84
N LEU A 139 2.75 -3.07 -12.26
CA LEU A 139 3.83 -2.42 -13.01
C LEU A 139 4.58 -3.41 -13.91
N GLN A 140 4.81 -4.63 -13.45
CA GLN A 140 5.43 -5.70 -14.24
C GLN A 140 4.56 -6.09 -15.44
N ASN A 141 3.26 -6.32 -15.21
CA ASN A 141 2.31 -6.59 -16.29
C ASN A 141 2.30 -5.45 -17.32
N ARG A 142 2.33 -4.19 -16.85
CA ARG A 142 2.38 -3.03 -17.74
C ARG A 142 3.68 -2.96 -18.54
N LEU A 143 4.81 -3.29 -17.92
CA LEU A 143 6.11 -3.32 -18.60
C LEU A 143 6.09 -4.37 -19.71
N ASP A 144 5.60 -5.58 -19.43
CA ASP A 144 5.47 -6.67 -20.39
C ASP A 144 4.57 -6.29 -21.59
N GLU A 145 3.44 -5.61 -21.34
CA GLU A 145 2.55 -5.10 -22.39
C GLU A 145 3.26 -4.09 -23.31
N VAL A 146 4.04 -3.18 -22.73
CA VAL A 146 4.76 -2.14 -23.48
C VAL A 146 5.93 -2.75 -24.27
N GLU A 147 6.61 -3.75 -23.73
CA GLU A 147 7.69 -4.45 -24.44
C GLU A 147 7.19 -5.36 -25.57
N ALA A 148 5.94 -5.83 -25.48
CA ALA A 148 5.30 -6.65 -26.51
C ALA A 148 4.71 -5.84 -27.69
N ALA A 149 4.59 -4.51 -27.57
CA ALA A 149 3.97 -3.61 -28.55
C ALA A 149 4.96 -3.04 -29.57
#